data_AF-A0A258SHH0-F1
#
_entry.id   AF-A0A258SHH0-F1
#
_cell.length_a   1.000
_cell.length_b   1.000
_cell.length_c   1.000
_cell.angle_alpha   90.00
_cell.angle_beta   90.00
_cell.angle_gamma   90.00
#
_symmetry.space_group_name_H-M   'P 1'
#
loop_
_entity.id
_entity.type
_entity.pdbx_description
1 polymer ?
#
loop_
_entity_poly.entity_id
_entity_poly.type
_entity_poly.pdbx_seq_one_letter_code
_entity_poly.pdbx_strand_id
1 'polypeptide(L)'
;MKQPESQGDDNAPTGPVPTILEAIVRRLCLTAVYNRGLVTLAPHIMYTKHDELHIDAVAVERDGKPPRELKLGTYRLSGLGDIKLTDRSFVPIELFDPVEPRYAGVTLMMVDRA
;
A
#
# COMPACT_ATOMS: atom_id res chain seq x y z
N MET A 1 18.57 32.74 20.14
CA MET A 1 17.41 32.26 19.36
C MET A 1 17.38 30.75 19.50
N LYS A 2 16.46 30.19 20.29
CA LYS A 2 16.22 28.75 20.31
C LYS A 2 15.29 28.44 19.14
N GLN A 3 15.70 27.55 18.24
CA GLN A 3 14.79 27.02 17.22
C GLN A 3 13.60 26.36 17.93
N PRO A 4 12.36 26.58 17.49
CA PRO A 4 11.25 25.82 18.03
C PRO A 4 11.44 24.36 17.62
N GLU A 5 11.37 23.48 18.62
CA GLU A 5 11.37 22.04 18.45
C GLU A 5 10.20 21.68 17.52
N SER A 6 10.46 20.87 16.49
CA SER A 6 9.43 20.41 15.57
C SER A 6 8.43 19.56 16.35
N GLN A 7 7.32 20.19 16.74
CA GLN A 7 6.16 19.55 17.32
C GLN A 7 5.64 18.56 16.26
N GLY A 8 6.01 17.29 16.41
CA GLY A 8 5.50 16.22 15.56
C GLY A 8 3.97 16.23 15.63
N ASP A 9 3.31 16.08 14.49
CA ASP A 9 1.86 16.15 14.34
C ASP A 9 1.15 15.07 15.17
N ASP A 10 0.89 15.34 16.46
CA ASP A 10 0.07 14.52 17.35
C ASP A 10 -1.39 14.35 16.84
N ASN A 11 -1.73 15.02 15.73
CA ASN A 11 -3.03 14.98 15.07
C ASN A 11 -2.99 14.33 13.67
N ALA A 12 -1.89 13.67 13.29
CA ALA A 12 -1.79 12.97 12.01
C ALA A 12 -2.85 11.85 11.93
N PRO A 13 -3.54 11.68 10.78
CA PRO A 13 -4.46 10.57 10.58
C PRO A 13 -3.74 9.23 10.78
N THR A 14 -4.29 8.37 11.64
CA THR A 14 -3.76 7.03 11.92
C THR A 14 -4.72 5.93 11.46
N GLY A 15 -4.19 4.72 11.35
CA GLY A 15 -4.95 3.52 11.00
C GLY A 15 -4.72 3.03 9.57
N PRO A 16 -5.41 1.95 9.15
CA PRO A 16 -5.11 1.22 7.92
C PRO A 16 -5.10 2.07 6.65
N VAL A 17 -6.12 2.90 6.47
CA VAL A 17 -6.27 3.70 5.25
C VAL A 17 -5.18 4.77 5.15
N PRO A 18 -4.96 5.65 6.16
CA PRO A 18 -3.83 6.58 6.14
C PRO A 18 -2.48 5.90 5.90
N THR A 19 -2.21 4.78 6.57
CA THR A 19 -0.94 4.03 6.41
C THR A 19 -0.73 3.56 4.97
N ILE A 20 -1.76 3.03 4.32
CA ILE A 20 -1.64 2.57 2.92
C ILE A 20 -1.53 3.75 1.96
N LEU A 21 -2.28 4.83 2.18
CA LEU A 21 -2.17 6.04 1.35
C LEU A 21 -0.75 6.60 1.42
N GLU A 22 -0.17 6.68 2.61
CA GLU A 22 1.22 7.07 2.82
C GLU A 22 2.18 6.13 2.09
N ALA A 23 1.97 4.82 2.18
CA ALA A 23 2.79 3.81 1.50
C ALA A 23 2.78 4.00 -0.03
N ILE A 24 1.63 4.28 -0.63
CA ILE A 24 1.48 4.53 -2.06
C ILE A 24 2.22 5.82 -2.46
N VAL A 25 1.96 6.93 -1.75
CA VAL A 25 2.55 8.25 -2.06
C VAL A 25 4.08 8.23 -1.91
N ARG A 26 4.58 7.62 -0.83
CA ARG A 26 6.03 7.54 -0.55
C ARG A 26 6.72 6.38 -1.26
N ARG A 27 5.97 5.54 -2.00
CA ARG A 27 6.44 4.29 -2.62
C ARG A 27 7.18 3.39 -1.63
N LEU A 28 6.59 3.22 -0.46
CA LEU A 28 7.09 2.34 0.60
C LEU A 28 6.27 1.05 0.66
N CYS A 29 6.96 -0.04 0.98
CA CYS A 29 6.32 -1.30 1.27
C CYS A 29 5.60 -1.24 2.62
N LEU A 30 4.59 -2.08 2.77
CA LEU A 30 3.90 -2.33 4.05
C LEU A 30 3.97 -3.81 4.40
N THR A 31 3.98 -4.13 5.69
CA THR A 31 3.72 -5.48 6.18
C THR A 31 2.25 -5.61 6.60
N ALA A 32 1.69 -6.80 6.43
CA ALA A 32 0.35 -7.13 6.91
C ALA A 32 0.23 -8.65 7.14
N VAL A 33 -0.75 -9.05 7.95
CA VAL A 33 -1.21 -10.44 8.04
C VAL A 33 -2.31 -10.64 7.00
N TYR A 34 -2.09 -11.57 6.07
CA TYR A 34 -3.05 -11.92 5.03
C TYR A 34 -3.16 -13.45 4.92
N ASN A 35 -4.38 -13.99 4.95
CA ASN A 35 -4.63 -15.44 4.95
C ASN A 35 -3.77 -16.21 5.98
N ARG A 36 -3.62 -15.65 7.19
CA ARG A 36 -2.82 -16.18 8.32
C ARG A 36 -1.29 -16.16 8.13
N GLY A 37 -0.78 -15.66 7.01
CA GLY A 37 0.66 -15.49 6.76
C GLY A 37 1.08 -14.03 6.81
N LEU A 38 2.35 -13.78 7.12
CA LEU A 38 2.93 -12.44 7.03
C LEU A 38 3.26 -12.14 5.57
N VAL A 39 2.85 -10.98 5.07
CA VAL A 39 3.17 -10.52 3.72
C VAL A 39 3.81 -9.15 3.76
N THR A 40 4.78 -8.94 2.87
CA THR A 40 5.31 -7.60 2.56
C THR A 40 4.78 -7.21 1.19
N LEU A 41 4.03 -6.12 1.13
CA LEU A 41 3.35 -5.63 -0.07
C LEU A 41 3.96 -4.31 -0.52
N ALA A 42 4.20 -4.18 -1.83
CA ALA A 42 4.45 -2.93 -2.53
C ALA A 42 3.12 -2.45 -3.14
N PRO A 43 2.41 -1.48 -2.53
CA PRO A 43 1.07 -1.07 -2.96
C PRO A 43 1.10 -0.12 -4.16
N HIS A 44 0.39 -0.46 -5.24
CA HIS A 44 0.35 0.34 -6.47
C HIS A 44 -0.87 1.25 -6.55
N ILE A 45 -2.03 0.79 -6.09
CA ILE A 45 -3.30 1.53 -6.21
C ILE A 45 -4.28 1.09 -5.12
N MET A 46 -5.05 2.06 -4.60
CA MET A 46 -6.20 1.86 -3.74
C MET A 46 -7.47 2.35 -4.45
N TYR A 47 -8.51 1.54 -4.41
CA TYR A 47 -9.78 1.81 -5.08
C TYR A 47 -10.95 1.15 -4.35
N THR A 48 -12.18 1.57 -4.67
CA THR A 48 -13.41 0.93 -4.16
C THR A 48 -13.99 -0.04 -5.19
N LYS A 49 -14.52 -1.17 -4.72
CA LYS A 49 -15.26 -2.11 -5.56
C LYS A 49 -16.37 -2.74 -4.72
N HIS A 50 -17.63 -2.56 -5.15
CA HIS A 50 -18.81 -3.00 -4.40
C HIS A 50 -18.78 -2.54 -2.93
N ASP A 51 -18.52 -1.25 -2.71
CA ASP A 51 -18.41 -0.61 -1.40
C ASP A 51 -17.30 -1.14 -0.47
N GLU A 52 -16.42 -2.01 -0.97
CA GLU A 52 -15.24 -2.51 -0.27
C GLU A 52 -13.96 -1.84 -0.77
N LEU A 53 -13.07 -1.49 0.16
CA LEU A 53 -11.73 -0.99 -0.16
C LEU A 53 -10.81 -2.13 -0.59
N HIS A 54 -10.13 -1.91 -1.71
CA HIS A 54 -9.17 -2.83 -2.28
C HIS A 54 -7.84 -2.11 -2.50
N ILE A 55 -6.75 -2.88 -2.41
CA ILE A 55 -5.44 -2.49 -2.89
C ILE A 55 -4.98 -3.49 -3.94
N ASP A 56 -4.40 -2.99 -5.02
CA ASP A 56 -3.56 -3.82 -5.87
C ASP A 56 -2.10 -3.56 -5.53
N ALA A 57 -1.38 -4.65 -5.28
CA ALA A 57 -0.03 -4.61 -4.75
C ALA A 57 0.79 -5.81 -5.23
N VAL A 58 2.11 -5.67 -5.26
CA VAL A 58 3.03 -6.78 -5.46
C VAL A 58 3.44 -7.33 -4.09
N ALA A 59 3.21 -8.62 -3.85
CA ALA A 59 3.80 -9.29 -2.69
C ALA A 59 5.30 -9.50 -2.95
N VAL A 60 6.15 -8.69 -2.31
CA VAL A 60 7.60 -8.79 -2.43
C VAL A 60 8.19 -9.85 -1.49
N GLU A 61 7.45 -10.22 -0.44
CA GLU A 61 7.77 -11.34 0.45
C GLU A 61 6.49 -11.99 0.99
N ARG A 62 6.57 -13.30 1.28
CA ARG A 62 5.56 -14.07 2.03
C ARG A 62 6.30 -14.93 3.05
N ASP A 63 5.99 -14.75 4.32
CA ASP A 63 6.66 -15.41 5.45
C ASP A 63 8.20 -15.35 5.34
N GLY A 64 8.71 -14.16 5.00
CA GLY A 64 10.15 -13.88 4.82
C GLY A 64 10.78 -14.49 3.56
N LYS A 65 10.01 -15.13 2.69
CA LYS A 65 10.51 -15.71 1.43
C LYS A 65 10.11 -14.84 0.24
N PRO A 66 10.97 -14.69 -0.78
CA PRO A 66 10.60 -13.98 -2.00
C PRO A 66 9.42 -14.69 -2.70
N PRO A 67 8.59 -13.95 -3.44
CA PRO A 67 7.49 -14.52 -4.19
C PRO A 67 8.04 -15.45 -5.28
N ARG A 68 7.28 -16.51 -5.59
CA ARG A 68 7.60 -17.40 -6.73
C ARG A 68 7.46 -16.69 -8.07
N GLU A 69 6.63 -15.66 -8.13
CA GLU A 69 6.30 -14.90 -9.33
C GLU A 69 5.99 -13.46 -8.92
N LEU A 70 6.58 -12.50 -9.63
CA LEU A 70 6.23 -11.08 -9.48
C LEU A 70 4.94 -10.82 -10.26
N LYS A 71 3.87 -10.50 -9.52
CA LYS A 71 2.57 -10.15 -10.10
C LYS A 71 1.84 -9.14 -9.25
N LEU A 72 0.99 -8.37 -9.92
CA LEU A 72 0.04 -7.48 -9.27
C LEU A 72 -1.12 -8.33 -8.73
N GLY A 73 -1.26 -8.39 -7.41
CA GLY A 73 -2.36 -9.08 -6.73
C GLY A 73 -3.36 -8.10 -6.14
N THR A 74 -4.62 -8.50 -6.07
CA THR A 74 -5.69 -7.73 -5.42
C THR A 74 -5.92 -8.21 -3.99
N TYR A 75 -5.94 -7.28 -3.04
CA TYR A 75 -6.13 -7.53 -1.61
C TYR A 75 -7.28 -6.68 -1.09
N ARG A 76 -8.28 -7.31 -0.46
CA ARG A 76 -9.33 -6.58 0.27
C ARG A 76 -8.72 -6.00 1.54
N LEU A 77 -8.94 -4.71 1.79
CA LEU A 77 -8.40 -4.03 2.98
C LEU A 77 -8.91 -4.68 4.27
N SER A 78 -10.18 -5.12 4.31
CA SER A 78 -10.77 -5.84 5.44
C SER A 78 -10.12 -7.20 5.73
N GLY A 79 -9.39 -7.78 4.78
CA GLY A 79 -8.63 -9.02 4.93
C GLY A 79 -7.18 -8.82 5.36
N LEU A 80 -6.71 -7.57 5.49
CA LEU A 80 -5.35 -7.23 5.91
C LEU A 80 -5.34 -6.88 7.39
N GLY A 81 -4.70 -7.71 8.21
CA GLY A 81 -4.48 -7.45 9.63
C GLY A 81 -3.12 -6.80 9.89
N ASP A 82 -2.99 -6.10 11.02
CA ASP A 82 -1.71 -5.56 11.54
C ASP A 82 -0.88 -4.81 10.48
N ILE A 83 -1.53 -3.95 9.69
CA ILE A 83 -0.88 -3.18 8.63
C ILE A 83 0.13 -2.20 9.24
N LYS A 84 1.39 -2.31 8.80
CA LYS A 84 2.48 -1.42 9.23
C LYS A 84 3.29 -0.93 8.04
N LEU A 85 3.62 0.35 8.04
CA LEU A 85 4.57 0.91 7.07
C LEU A 85 5.97 0.36 7.34
N THR A 86 6.79 0.27 6.29
CA THR A 86 8.20 -0.09 6.39
C THR A 86 9.06 0.99 5.74
N ASP A 87 10.36 1.00 6.06
CA ASP A 87 11.33 1.89 5.40
C ASP A 87 11.80 1.37 4.02
N ARG A 88 11.31 0.21 3.58
CA ARG A 88 11.69 -0.40 2.30
C ARG A 88 10.92 0.29 1.17
N SER A 89 11.62 0.94 0.26
CA SER A 89 11.03 1.48 -0.96
C SER A 89 10.75 0.38 -2.01
N PHE A 90 9.87 0.70 -2.96
CA PHE A 90 9.65 -0.12 -4.15
C PHE A 90 9.57 0.75 -5.42
N VAL A 91 9.77 0.11 -6.56
CA VAL A 91 9.53 0.71 -7.89
C VAL A 91 8.26 0.08 -8.45
N PRO A 92 7.31 0.88 -8.98
CA PRO A 92 6.14 0.34 -9.67
C PRO A 92 6.55 -0.66 -10.76
N ILE A 93 5.85 -1.79 -10.89
CA ILE A 93 6.19 -2.78 -11.90
C ILE A 93 5.68 -2.33 -13.27
N GLU A 94 6.36 -2.70 -14.35
CA GLU A 94 5.97 -2.32 -15.71
C GLU A 94 4.57 -2.82 -16.10
N LEU A 95 4.12 -3.93 -15.51
CA LEU A 95 2.80 -4.52 -15.76
C LEU A 95 1.64 -3.74 -15.13
N PHE A 96 1.91 -2.74 -14.28
CA PHE A 96 0.85 -1.95 -13.68
C PHE A 96 0.35 -0.90 -14.67
N ASP A 97 -0.90 -1.06 -15.13
CA ASP A 97 -1.58 -0.07 -15.94
C ASP A 97 -2.70 0.64 -15.15
N PRO A 98 -2.46 1.87 -14.62
CA PRO A 98 -3.48 2.61 -13.88
C PRO A 98 -4.70 3.05 -14.70
N VAL A 99 -4.66 2.95 -16.04
CA VAL A 99 -5.83 3.32 -16.87
C VAL A 99 -6.69 2.12 -17.26
N GLU A 100 -6.44 0.93 -16.68
CA GLU A 100 -7.32 -0.22 -16.86
C GLU A 100 -8.78 0.13 -16.49
N PRO A 101 -9.78 -0.34 -17.26
CA PRO A 101 -11.19 0.00 -17.03
C PRO A 101 -11.71 -0.28 -15.62
N ARG A 102 -11.12 -1.26 -14.91
CA ARG A 102 -11.51 -1.59 -13.53
C ARG A 102 -11.21 -0.50 -12.49
N TYR A 103 -10.35 0.46 -12.81
CA TYR A 103 -9.97 1.56 -11.93
C TYR A 103 -10.73 2.87 -12.24
N ALA A 104 -11.42 2.94 -13.38
CA ALA A 104 -12.11 4.13 -13.84
C ALA A 104 -13.25 4.52 -12.88
N GLY A 105 -13.20 5.76 -12.37
CA GLY A 105 -14.24 6.33 -11.50
C GLY A 105 -14.26 5.78 -10.06
N VAL A 106 -13.35 4.87 -9.70
CA VAL A 106 -13.32 4.22 -8.37
C VAL A 106 -11.96 4.31 -7.66
N THR A 107 -10.96 4.90 -8.31
CA THR A 107 -9.62 5.08 -7.75
C THR A 107 -9.61 6.14 -6.65
N LEU A 108 -8.96 5.82 -5.53
CA LEU A 108 -8.74 6.75 -4.41
C LEU A 108 -7.31 7.31 -4.42
N MET A 109 -6.32 6.45 -4.72
CA MET A 109 -4.90 6.82 -4.76
C MET A 109 -4.14 5.81 -5.60
N MET A 110 -3.13 6.25 -6.34
CA MET A 110 -2.22 5.37 -7.07
C MET A 110 -0.80 5.93 -7.06
N VAL A 111 0.18 5.07 -7.25
CA VAL A 111 1.58 5.47 -7.40
C VAL A 111 1.71 6.43 -8.58
N ASP A 112 2.48 7.51 -8.40
CA ASP A 112 2.76 8.45 -9.47
C ASP A 112 3.56 7.77 -10.60
N ARG A 113 3.29 8.12 -11.85
CA ARG A 113 4.11 7.71 -13.00
C ARG A 113 5.28 8.68 -13.05
N ALA A 114 6.48 8.20 -12.67
CA ALA A 114 7.71 8.97 -12.86
C ALA A 114 7.94 9.30 -14.34
#